data_AF-A0A2S2PK21-F1
#
_entry.id   AF-A0A2S2PK21-F1
#
_cell.length_a   1.000
_cell.length_b   1.000
_cell.length_c   1.000
_cell.angle_alpha   90.00
_cell.angle_beta   90.00
_cell.angle_gamma   90.00
#
_symmetry.space_group_name_H-M   'P 1'
#
loop_
_entity.id
_entity.type
_entity.pdbx_description
1 polymer ?
#
loop_
_entity_poly.entity_id
_entity_poly.type
_entity_poly.pdbx_seq_one_letter_code
_entity_poly.pdbx_strand_id
1 'polypeptide(L)'
;MFSYNGAGKDTYFVVGNGPQPSAKGRKIPDESGYLDNLRTYLNETIILELVGDTTVFDIDWLSVYDIQTKENFGWVLIPDEPNVPPSLKKVVDKIENIMHCIQLHKKLQLSWQVFGPQITIRLAGQIDEDNYMAFGFSGSEEAPQMLGADIAITYIDGFRGQAMDYNITEKSPCVKVLGQYKGVCRDTLVGGLDDNQVHTASRENGINVITYRRNLQSYDVGDKEFKTNALNSMIWAIGRMNHQKEPSIHDYFPRSVLKLDLDPKPPIDTCYPFTVNTEPSKKDVWDQPKIIDSSLRMMTATLGPSGGKNGFQGLTGLPSPGLAWFINGYLIPEIWLKRGITYVVHIYGGNNPHSSQYYHPFVITDEPNGGYDGMTEVAQKHTRILAGVQYTLRRQARPTSAGPLCLRERKGFDRRLDDNFLSFKEFNKSLDMRCEPGDPAVLEFKPNSSWPDIVYYHSFVQSNMGWKLHIVDKFSTGRNSAAQVQFNCFLGILFYLIFIQM
;
A
#
# COMPACT_ATOMS: atom_id res chain seq x y z
N MET A 1 -9.52 20.16 -20.05
CA MET A 1 -10.06 19.24 -19.03
C MET A 1 -10.67 18.06 -19.76
N PHE A 2 -10.44 16.84 -19.28
CA PHE A 2 -10.84 15.58 -19.90
C PHE A 2 -12.14 15.05 -19.27
N SER A 3 -13.00 14.42 -20.06
CA SER A 3 -14.22 13.80 -19.59
C SER A 3 -14.55 12.57 -20.43
N TYR A 4 -14.93 11.48 -19.76
CA TYR A 4 -15.32 10.23 -20.38
C TYR A 4 -16.37 9.56 -19.50
N ASN A 5 -17.50 9.16 -20.09
CA ASN A 5 -18.66 8.67 -19.35
C ASN A 5 -18.58 7.18 -18.96
N GLY A 6 -17.57 6.43 -19.41
CA GLY A 6 -17.44 5.00 -19.11
C GLY A 6 -18.36 4.10 -19.94
N ALA A 7 -18.83 4.53 -21.11
CA ALA A 7 -19.79 3.76 -21.92
C ALA A 7 -19.21 2.49 -22.55
N GLY A 8 -17.90 2.44 -22.80
CA GLY A 8 -17.25 1.31 -23.43
C GLY A 8 -16.83 0.20 -22.45
N LYS A 9 -16.72 -1.02 -23.00
CA LYS A 9 -16.49 -2.24 -22.22
C LYS A 9 -15.02 -2.68 -22.22
N ASP A 10 -14.30 -2.32 -23.27
CA ASP A 10 -12.89 -2.67 -23.49
C ASP A 10 -12.12 -1.44 -23.98
N THR A 11 -12.25 -0.33 -23.25
CA THR A 11 -11.82 1.01 -23.65
C THR A 11 -10.52 1.43 -22.97
N TYR A 12 -9.58 1.95 -23.75
CA TYR A 12 -8.24 2.31 -23.32
C TYR A 12 -7.77 3.63 -23.91
N PHE A 13 -6.71 4.19 -23.32
CA PHE A 13 -5.88 5.15 -24.03
C PHE A 13 -5.02 4.40 -25.04
N VAL A 14 -5.13 4.79 -26.31
CA VAL A 14 -4.44 4.16 -27.43
C VAL A 14 -3.74 5.24 -28.24
N VAL A 15 -2.50 4.98 -28.61
CA VAL A 15 -1.70 5.84 -29.50
C VAL A 15 -1.34 5.09 -30.77
N GLY A 16 -1.08 5.80 -31.84
CA GLY A 16 -0.59 5.17 -33.06
C GLY A 16 -0.31 6.16 -34.17
N ASN A 17 -0.04 5.58 -35.34
CA ASN A 17 0.44 6.31 -36.51
C ASN A 17 -0.60 6.21 -37.63
N GLY A 18 -0.49 7.10 -38.60
CA GLY A 18 -1.41 7.25 -39.71
C GLY A 18 -2.51 8.28 -39.45
N PRO A 19 -3.42 8.45 -40.43
CA PRO A 19 -4.33 9.59 -40.47
C PRO A 19 -5.52 9.50 -39.48
N GLN A 20 -5.77 8.33 -38.89
CA GLN A 20 -6.91 8.11 -38.00
C GLN A 20 -6.67 6.98 -36.98
N PRO A 21 -7.31 7.05 -35.79
CA PRO A 21 -7.28 5.98 -34.80
C PRO A 21 -7.73 4.63 -35.34
N SER A 22 -7.08 3.56 -34.89
CA SER A 22 -7.43 2.20 -35.26
C SER A 22 -7.05 1.18 -34.19
N ALA A 23 -7.63 -0.02 -34.30
CA ALA A 23 -7.32 -1.16 -33.43
C ALA A 23 -5.87 -1.65 -33.52
N LYS A 24 -5.08 -1.17 -34.49
CA LYS A 24 -3.63 -1.46 -34.58
C LYS A 24 -2.77 -0.56 -33.70
N GLY A 25 -3.37 0.44 -33.05
CA GLY A 25 -2.65 1.30 -32.11
C GLY A 25 -2.16 0.54 -30.88
N ARG A 26 -1.24 1.17 -30.15
CA ARG A 26 -0.63 0.66 -28.93
C ARG A 26 -1.37 1.19 -27.71
N LYS A 27 -1.77 0.31 -26.80
CA LYS A 27 -2.33 0.70 -25.50
C LYS A 27 -1.25 1.41 -24.66
N ILE A 28 -1.64 2.48 -23.97
CA ILE A 28 -0.80 3.13 -22.96
C ILE A 28 -1.52 3.14 -21.60
N PRO A 29 -0.79 3.18 -20.48
CA PRO A 29 -1.39 3.23 -19.16
C PRO A 29 -2.20 4.51 -18.93
N ASP A 30 -3.19 4.42 -18.05
CA ASP A 30 -3.87 5.59 -17.50
C ASP A 30 -2.95 6.43 -16.59
N GLU A 31 -3.46 7.55 -16.07
CA GLU A 31 -2.70 8.47 -15.22
C GLU A 31 -2.14 7.79 -13.95
N SER A 32 -2.82 6.76 -13.47
CA SER A 32 -2.41 5.98 -12.30
C SER A 32 -1.44 4.85 -12.68
N GLY A 33 -1.34 4.50 -13.96
CA GLY A 33 -0.45 3.48 -14.52
C GLY A 33 -1.14 2.16 -14.86
N TYR A 34 -2.46 2.11 -14.88
CA TYR A 34 -3.23 0.91 -15.18
C TYR A 34 -3.43 0.70 -16.67
N LEU A 35 -3.44 -0.56 -17.07
CA LEU A 35 -3.79 -1.02 -18.42
C LEU A 35 -5.16 -1.74 -18.42
N ASP A 36 -5.94 -1.59 -17.35
CA ASP A 36 -7.34 -2.03 -17.26
C ASP A 36 -8.27 -1.10 -18.05
N ASN A 37 -9.53 -1.52 -18.22
CA ASN A 37 -10.58 -0.68 -18.79
C ASN A 37 -10.66 0.69 -18.08
N LEU A 38 -10.84 1.75 -18.86
CA LEU A 38 -10.91 3.11 -18.35
C LEU A 38 -12.11 3.31 -17.43
N ARG A 39 -11.87 4.05 -16.34
CA ARG A 39 -12.92 4.51 -15.43
C ARG A 39 -13.69 5.68 -16.05
N THR A 40 -14.75 6.10 -15.38
CA THR A 40 -15.39 7.40 -15.65
C THR A 40 -14.46 8.55 -15.24
N TYR A 41 -14.40 9.59 -16.06
CA TYR A 41 -13.67 10.83 -15.82
C TYR A 41 -14.62 12.02 -15.91
N LEU A 42 -14.58 12.92 -14.92
CA LEU A 42 -15.44 14.11 -14.89
C LEU A 42 -14.64 15.40 -14.72
N ASN A 43 -14.41 16.09 -15.84
CA ASN A 43 -13.71 17.38 -15.89
C ASN A 43 -12.33 17.36 -15.18
N GLU A 44 -11.55 16.31 -15.42
CA GLU A 44 -10.28 16.07 -14.75
C GLU A 44 -9.09 16.51 -15.61
N THR A 45 -7.98 16.86 -14.98
CA THR A 45 -6.70 17.02 -15.68
C THR A 45 -5.91 15.72 -15.49
N ILE A 46 -5.61 15.04 -16.59
CA ILE A 46 -4.84 13.80 -16.58
C ILE A 46 -3.48 14.03 -17.24
N ILE A 47 -2.47 13.31 -16.77
CA ILE A 47 -1.14 13.28 -17.36
C ILE A 47 -0.88 11.83 -17.75
N LEU A 48 -0.74 11.59 -19.05
CA LEU A 48 -0.48 10.27 -19.61
C LEU A 48 1.01 10.14 -19.94
N GLU A 49 1.52 8.94 -19.78
CA GLU A 49 2.92 8.61 -20.04
C GLU A 49 3.00 7.59 -21.17
N LEU A 50 3.81 7.90 -22.19
CA LEU A 50 4.14 6.95 -23.24
C LEU A 50 5.08 5.86 -22.70
N VAL A 51 4.97 4.66 -23.28
CA VAL A 51 5.57 3.44 -22.73
C VAL A 51 6.89 3.09 -23.39
N GLY A 52 7.82 2.56 -22.60
CA GLY A 52 9.11 2.09 -23.09
C GLY A 52 9.89 3.18 -23.81
N ASP A 53 10.28 2.89 -25.04
CA ASP A 53 11.05 3.75 -25.94
C ASP A 53 10.18 4.66 -26.83
N THR A 54 8.85 4.56 -26.74
CA THR A 54 7.94 5.37 -27.57
C THR A 54 7.94 6.83 -27.13
N THR A 55 8.19 7.73 -28.08
CA THR A 55 8.17 9.17 -27.88
C THR A 55 6.98 9.82 -28.57
N VAL A 56 6.77 11.11 -28.28
CA VAL A 56 5.71 11.91 -28.92
C VAL A 56 5.95 12.07 -30.43
N PHE A 57 7.19 11.93 -30.90
CA PHE A 57 7.55 12.02 -32.31
C PHE A 57 7.25 10.73 -33.08
N ASP A 58 6.97 9.63 -32.38
CA ASP A 58 6.70 8.33 -32.99
C ASP A 58 5.20 8.12 -33.24
N ILE A 59 4.33 9.07 -32.85
CA ILE A 59 2.87 8.92 -32.86
C ILE A 59 2.18 10.12 -33.53
N ASP A 60 1.10 9.86 -34.26
CA ASP A 60 0.32 10.88 -34.95
C ASP A 60 -0.97 11.23 -34.19
N TRP A 61 -1.45 10.32 -33.34
CA TRP A 61 -2.69 10.51 -32.59
C TRP A 61 -2.73 9.81 -31.24
N LEU A 62 -3.56 10.36 -30.35
CA LEU A 62 -3.99 9.75 -29.09
C LEU A 62 -5.52 9.64 -29.08
N SER A 63 -6.05 8.48 -28.71
CA SER A 63 -7.48 8.17 -28.74
C SER A 63 -7.96 7.44 -27.48
N VAL A 64 -9.20 7.69 -27.12
CA VAL A 64 -10.01 6.83 -26.24
C VAL A 64 -10.71 5.83 -27.15
N TYR A 65 -10.24 4.59 -27.15
CA TYR A 65 -10.62 3.59 -28.16
C TYR A 65 -11.09 2.30 -27.49
N ASP A 66 -12.24 1.78 -27.93
CA ASP A 66 -12.74 0.45 -27.55
C ASP A 66 -12.23 -0.60 -28.51
N ILE A 67 -11.42 -1.52 -28.00
CA ILE A 67 -10.73 -2.51 -28.84
C ILE A 67 -11.68 -3.62 -29.27
N GLN A 68 -12.67 -3.95 -28.45
CA GLN A 68 -13.65 -4.98 -28.74
C GLN A 68 -14.64 -4.52 -29.82
N THR A 69 -15.25 -3.34 -29.68
CA THR A 69 -16.22 -2.81 -30.64
C THR A 69 -15.57 -2.09 -31.83
N LYS A 70 -14.27 -1.78 -31.73
CA LYS A 70 -13.49 -0.98 -32.69
C LYS A 70 -14.06 0.44 -32.85
N GLU A 71 -14.63 0.98 -31.78
CA GLU A 71 -15.18 2.32 -31.75
C GLU A 71 -14.19 3.32 -31.15
N ASN A 72 -14.16 4.52 -31.73
CA ASN A 72 -13.37 5.64 -31.24
C ASN A 72 -14.32 6.61 -30.50
N PHE A 73 -14.12 6.80 -29.20
CA PHE A 73 -14.92 7.71 -28.38
C PHE A 73 -14.41 9.16 -28.42
N GLY A 74 -13.22 9.39 -28.95
CA GLY A 74 -12.61 10.70 -29.04
C GLY A 74 -11.11 10.59 -29.24
N TRP A 75 -10.53 11.54 -29.97
CA TRP A 75 -9.10 11.53 -30.28
C TRP A 75 -8.57 12.93 -30.53
N VAL A 76 -7.25 13.05 -30.44
CA VAL A 76 -6.50 14.27 -30.74
C VAL A 76 -5.33 13.91 -31.64
N LEU A 77 -5.01 14.83 -32.55
CA LEU A 77 -3.79 14.77 -33.36
C LEU A 77 -2.61 15.30 -32.54
N ILE A 78 -1.48 14.63 -32.68
CA ILE A 78 -0.20 15.13 -32.19
C ILE A 78 0.40 16.00 -33.31
N PRO A 79 0.85 17.23 -33.01
CA PRO A 79 1.52 18.06 -34.00
C PRO A 79 2.80 17.38 -34.53
N ASP A 80 3.12 17.54 -35.81
CA ASP A 80 4.30 16.90 -36.44
C ASP A 80 5.63 17.36 -35.82
N GLU A 81 5.69 18.61 -35.34
CA GLU A 81 6.89 19.20 -34.71
C GLU A 81 6.54 19.78 -33.32
N PRO A 82 6.26 18.91 -32.33
CA PRO A 82 5.87 19.36 -31.01
C PRO A 82 7.11 19.94 -30.30
N ASN A 83 7.03 21.20 -29.85
CA ASN A 83 8.08 21.83 -29.07
C ASN A 83 8.05 21.28 -27.62
N VAL A 84 8.73 20.16 -27.41
CA VAL A 84 8.80 19.47 -26.11
C VAL A 84 10.19 19.60 -25.47
N PRO A 85 10.27 19.94 -24.17
CA PRO A 85 11.54 19.92 -23.46
C PRO A 85 12.08 18.48 -23.35
N PRO A 86 13.39 18.31 -23.12
CA PRO A 86 13.97 16.99 -22.90
C PRO A 86 13.28 16.22 -21.78
N SER A 87 13.08 14.91 -21.98
CA SER A 87 12.49 14.05 -20.97
C SER A 87 13.39 13.93 -19.74
N LEU A 88 12.79 14.03 -18.55
CA LEU A 88 13.44 13.75 -17.26
C LEU A 88 13.37 12.26 -16.88
N LYS A 89 13.07 11.39 -17.86
CA LYS A 89 12.94 9.95 -17.66
C LYS A 89 13.97 9.21 -18.49
N LYS A 90 14.52 8.16 -17.91
CA LYS A 90 15.40 7.22 -18.60
C LYS A 90 14.67 5.91 -18.81
N VAL A 91 14.80 5.36 -20.00
CA VAL A 91 14.34 4.01 -20.34
C VAL A 91 15.39 3.04 -19.82
N VAL A 92 14.97 2.07 -19.02
CA VAL A 92 15.84 0.97 -18.56
C VAL A 92 15.92 -0.08 -19.66
N ASP A 93 16.99 -0.88 -19.69
CA ASP A 93 17.10 -2.00 -20.62
C ASP A 93 15.91 -2.96 -20.50
N LYS A 94 15.48 -3.51 -21.64
CA LYS A 94 14.38 -4.49 -21.66
C LYS A 94 14.79 -5.70 -20.84
N ILE A 95 13.98 -6.05 -19.85
CA ILE A 95 14.14 -7.29 -19.11
C ILE A 95 13.81 -8.44 -20.07
N GLU A 96 14.73 -9.39 -20.20
CA GLU A 96 14.49 -10.55 -21.05
C GLU A 96 13.30 -11.35 -20.51
N ASN A 97 12.34 -11.60 -21.40
CA ASN A 97 11.15 -12.40 -21.10
C ASN A 97 11.51 -13.89 -21.18
N ILE A 98 10.76 -14.74 -20.47
CA ILE A 98 10.94 -16.19 -20.56
C ILE A 98 10.35 -16.71 -21.88
N MET A 99 9.02 -16.74 -21.98
CA MET A 99 8.30 -17.20 -23.18
C MET A 99 7.07 -16.34 -23.43
N HIS A 100 6.25 -16.15 -22.41
CA HIS A 100 5.10 -15.24 -22.44
C HIS A 100 5.34 -14.04 -21.53
N CYS A 101 4.83 -12.87 -21.89
CA CYS A 101 4.88 -11.68 -21.03
C CYS A 101 3.64 -10.79 -21.16
N ILE A 102 3.07 -10.43 -20.01
CA ILE A 102 1.99 -9.45 -19.88
C ILE A 102 2.43 -8.28 -19.00
N GLN A 103 2.25 -7.06 -19.51
CA GLN A 103 2.35 -5.86 -18.69
C GLN A 103 1.06 -5.71 -17.86
N LEU A 104 1.15 -5.92 -16.55
CA LEU A 104 0.01 -5.85 -15.63
C LEU A 104 -0.30 -4.41 -15.19
N HIS A 105 0.75 -3.62 -15.01
CA HIS A 105 0.71 -2.22 -14.60
C HIS A 105 1.98 -1.55 -15.09
N LYS A 106 2.06 -0.22 -15.21
CA LYS A 106 3.31 0.47 -15.59
C LYS A 106 4.53 0.10 -14.71
N LYS A 107 4.26 -0.39 -13.49
CA LYS A 107 5.26 -0.83 -12.50
C LYS A 107 5.35 -2.34 -12.32
N LEU A 108 4.59 -3.16 -13.05
CA LEU A 108 4.56 -4.61 -12.86
C LEU A 108 4.42 -5.37 -14.17
N GLN A 109 5.30 -6.35 -14.35
CA GLN A 109 5.30 -7.31 -15.45
C GLN A 109 5.20 -8.73 -14.90
N LEU A 110 4.46 -9.55 -15.62
CA LEU A 110 4.39 -10.98 -15.43
C LEU A 110 4.97 -11.64 -16.68
N SER A 111 5.95 -12.52 -16.50
CA SER A 111 6.38 -13.45 -17.54
C SER A 111 6.34 -14.88 -17.03
N TRP A 112 6.00 -15.82 -17.91
CA TRP A 112 5.87 -17.21 -17.51
C TRP A 112 6.17 -18.18 -18.66
N GLN A 113 6.36 -19.43 -18.28
CA GLN A 113 6.45 -20.57 -19.18
C GLN A 113 5.99 -21.84 -18.44
N VAL A 114 5.24 -22.69 -19.14
CA VAL A 114 4.92 -24.04 -18.68
C VAL A 114 5.89 -25.03 -19.31
N PHE A 115 6.47 -25.92 -18.50
CA PHE A 115 7.32 -27.01 -18.96
C PHE A 115 7.05 -28.28 -18.14
N GLY A 116 6.51 -29.30 -18.80
CA GLY A 116 6.11 -30.55 -18.13
C GLY A 116 5.05 -30.27 -17.04
N PRO A 117 5.20 -30.80 -15.82
CA PRO A 117 4.26 -30.58 -14.72
C PRO A 117 4.52 -29.28 -13.94
N GLN A 118 5.38 -28.39 -14.45
CA GLN A 118 5.81 -27.19 -13.74
C GLN A 118 5.52 -25.92 -14.52
N ILE A 119 5.30 -24.84 -13.77
CA ILE A 119 5.26 -23.47 -14.27
C ILE A 119 6.41 -22.68 -13.66
N THR A 120 7.12 -21.94 -14.51
CA THR A 120 8.09 -20.92 -14.08
C THR A 120 7.45 -19.56 -14.24
N ILE A 121 7.43 -18.78 -13.17
CA ILE A 121 6.85 -17.44 -13.11
C ILE A 121 7.97 -16.46 -12.78
N ARG A 122 7.99 -15.32 -13.47
CA ARG A 122 8.84 -14.19 -13.16
C ARG A 122 8.00 -12.94 -13.02
N LEU A 123 8.15 -12.29 -11.86
CA LEU A 123 7.62 -10.96 -11.60
C LEU A 123 8.77 -9.96 -11.69
N ALA A 124 8.59 -8.94 -12.52
CA ALA A 124 9.46 -7.80 -12.58
C ALA A 124 8.68 -6.55 -12.17
N GLY A 125 9.13 -5.84 -11.15
CA GLY A 125 8.40 -4.70 -10.62
C GLY A 125 9.28 -3.54 -10.20
N GLN A 126 8.89 -2.34 -10.63
CA GLN A 126 9.53 -1.08 -10.23
C GLN A 126 8.95 -0.63 -8.88
N ILE A 127 9.60 -1.07 -7.80
CA ILE A 127 9.08 -0.96 -6.42
C ILE A 127 10.19 -0.57 -5.42
N ASP A 128 9.78 0.00 -4.29
CA ASP A 128 10.69 0.34 -3.18
C ASP A 128 11.19 -0.94 -2.47
N GLU A 129 12.25 -0.83 -1.67
CA GLU A 129 12.87 -2.00 -1.00
C GLU A 129 11.92 -2.69 -0.02
N ASP A 130 11.03 -1.92 0.59
CA ASP A 130 10.08 -2.39 1.59
C ASP A 130 8.78 -2.93 0.96
N ASN A 131 8.73 -3.02 -0.37
CA ASN A 131 7.53 -3.39 -1.09
C ASN A 131 7.56 -4.85 -1.52
N TYR A 132 6.36 -5.42 -1.62
CA TYR A 132 6.10 -6.74 -2.15
C TYR A 132 5.37 -6.68 -3.49
N MET A 133 5.52 -7.75 -4.27
CA MET A 133 4.66 -8.06 -5.42
C MET A 133 3.89 -9.34 -5.11
N ALA A 134 2.58 -9.33 -5.36
CA ALA A 134 1.73 -10.50 -5.22
C ALA A 134 1.19 -10.91 -6.59
N PHE A 135 1.09 -12.22 -6.81
CA PHE A 135 0.45 -12.79 -7.99
C PHE A 135 -0.11 -14.18 -7.69
N GLY A 136 -1.31 -14.46 -8.16
CA GLY A 136 -1.92 -15.78 -8.05
C GLY A 136 -3.39 -15.78 -8.40
N PHE A 137 -4.10 -16.78 -7.93
CA PHE A 137 -5.50 -17.00 -8.23
C PHE A 137 -6.42 -16.04 -7.48
N SER A 138 -7.41 -15.54 -8.21
CA SER A 138 -8.55 -14.86 -7.62
C SER A 138 -9.39 -15.84 -6.82
N GLY A 139 -9.99 -15.36 -5.72
CA GLY A 139 -11.04 -16.05 -4.99
C GLY A 139 -12.36 -16.22 -5.75
N SER A 140 -12.50 -15.54 -6.90
CA SER A 140 -13.66 -15.63 -7.79
C SER A 140 -13.19 -15.79 -9.23
N GLU A 141 -13.90 -16.60 -10.01
CA GLU A 141 -13.62 -16.70 -11.44
C GLU A 141 -13.96 -15.40 -12.17
N GLU A 142 -15.00 -14.67 -11.75
CA GLU A 142 -15.55 -13.56 -12.55
C GLU A 142 -15.09 -12.17 -12.12
N ALA A 143 -14.49 -12.03 -10.94
CA ALA A 143 -14.10 -10.74 -10.39
C ALA A 143 -12.77 -10.83 -9.64
N PRO A 144 -11.99 -9.73 -9.57
CA PRO A 144 -10.79 -9.71 -8.75
C PRO A 144 -11.19 -9.78 -7.28
N GLN A 145 -10.91 -10.90 -6.62
CA GLN A 145 -11.37 -11.17 -5.25
C GLN A 145 -10.23 -11.71 -4.39
N MET A 146 -9.96 -11.01 -3.29
CA MET A 146 -8.99 -11.47 -2.29
C MET A 146 -9.48 -12.66 -1.46
N LEU A 147 -10.75 -12.68 -1.06
CA LEU A 147 -11.26 -13.75 -0.18
C LEU A 147 -11.27 -15.08 -0.92
N GLY A 148 -10.57 -16.08 -0.39
CA GLY A 148 -10.35 -17.37 -1.04
C GLY A 148 -9.31 -17.32 -2.16
N ALA A 149 -8.53 -16.24 -2.25
CA ALA A 149 -7.39 -16.18 -3.15
C ALA A 149 -6.22 -17.02 -2.62
N ASP A 150 -5.45 -17.53 -3.56
CA ASP A 150 -4.25 -18.33 -3.36
C ASP A 150 -3.15 -17.64 -4.17
N ILE A 151 -2.16 -17.07 -3.48
CA ILE A 151 -1.20 -16.14 -4.07
C ILE A 151 0.22 -16.40 -3.60
N ALA A 152 1.18 -16.18 -4.50
CA ALA A 152 2.56 -16.02 -4.14
C ALA A 152 2.85 -14.55 -3.80
N ILE A 153 3.53 -14.30 -2.69
CA ILE A 153 4.06 -12.99 -2.32
C ILE A 153 5.58 -13.02 -2.47
N THR A 154 6.09 -12.09 -3.27
CA THR A 154 7.51 -11.99 -3.61
C THR A 154 8.10 -10.65 -3.18
N TYR A 155 9.33 -10.70 -2.69
CA TYR A 155 10.09 -9.54 -2.23
C TYR A 155 11.58 -9.87 -2.13
N ILE A 156 12.42 -8.86 -1.96
CA ILE A 156 13.86 -9.04 -1.74
C ILE A 156 14.18 -8.66 -0.29
N ASP A 157 14.86 -9.57 0.42
CA ASP A 157 15.35 -9.34 1.77
C ASP A 157 16.88 -9.41 1.77
N GLY A 158 17.52 -8.24 1.84
CA GLY A 158 18.95 -8.10 1.59
C GLY A 158 19.30 -8.54 0.16
N PHE A 159 19.98 -9.68 0.03
CA PHE A 159 20.36 -10.27 -1.26
C PHE A 159 19.50 -11.47 -1.65
N ARG A 160 18.54 -11.87 -0.79
CA ARG A 160 17.73 -13.08 -1.00
C ARG A 160 16.37 -12.69 -1.57
N GLY A 161 16.05 -13.23 -2.73
CA GLY A 161 14.67 -13.23 -3.21
C GLY A 161 13.81 -14.21 -2.41
N GLN A 162 12.58 -13.80 -2.16
CA GLN A 162 11.56 -14.60 -1.52
C GLN A 162 10.38 -14.74 -2.50
N ALA A 163 9.77 -15.92 -2.51
CA ALA A 163 8.48 -16.19 -3.12
C ALA A 163 7.79 -17.17 -2.19
N MET A 164 6.84 -16.68 -1.39
CA MET A 164 6.17 -17.44 -0.34
C MET A 164 4.71 -17.61 -0.69
N ASP A 165 4.17 -18.79 -0.40
CA ASP A 165 2.76 -19.10 -0.64
C ASP A 165 1.83 -18.60 0.48
N TYR A 166 0.69 -18.03 0.08
CA TYR A 166 -0.27 -17.37 0.96
C TYR A 166 -1.72 -17.68 0.56
N ASN A 167 -2.45 -18.22 1.52
CA ASN A 167 -3.90 -18.33 1.50
C ASN A 167 -4.58 -17.13 2.20
N ILE A 168 -5.56 -16.54 1.50
CA ILE A 168 -6.30 -15.37 1.98
C ILE A 168 -7.70 -15.76 2.45
N THR A 169 -7.90 -15.73 3.76
CA THR A 169 -9.18 -16.07 4.40
C THR A 169 -9.99 -14.84 4.83
N GLU A 170 -9.33 -13.74 5.17
CA GLU A 170 -9.96 -12.46 5.56
C GLU A 170 -9.17 -11.25 5.03
N LYS A 171 -9.77 -10.06 4.98
CA LYS A 171 -9.16 -8.81 4.47
C LYS A 171 -8.37 -8.07 5.56
N SER A 172 -7.52 -8.79 6.27
CA SER A 172 -6.62 -8.26 7.30
C SER A 172 -5.23 -8.89 7.15
N PRO A 173 -4.17 -8.29 7.71
CA PRO A 173 -2.92 -9.01 7.95
C PRO A 173 -3.18 -10.32 8.72
N CYS A 174 -2.24 -11.26 8.63
CA CYS A 174 -2.35 -12.53 9.35
C CYS A 174 -2.38 -12.29 10.86
N VAL A 175 -3.45 -12.72 11.51
CA VAL A 175 -3.61 -12.60 12.97
C VAL A 175 -4.18 -13.88 13.55
N LYS A 176 -3.91 -14.12 14.84
CA LYS A 176 -4.39 -15.30 15.54
C LYS A 176 -5.74 -15.03 16.21
N VAL A 177 -6.82 -15.50 15.58
CA VAL A 177 -8.18 -15.42 16.09
C VAL A 177 -8.50 -16.70 16.86
N LEU A 178 -8.56 -16.61 18.19
CA LEU A 178 -8.91 -17.72 19.09
C LEU A 178 -8.13 -19.03 18.86
N GLY A 179 -6.84 -18.90 18.55
CA GLY A 179 -5.98 -20.05 18.32
C GLY A 179 -5.75 -20.40 16.85
N GLN A 180 -6.54 -19.85 15.93
CA GLN A 180 -6.42 -20.10 14.50
C GLN A 180 -5.91 -18.87 13.76
N TYR A 181 -5.04 -19.06 12.77
CA TYR A 181 -4.59 -17.97 11.91
C TYR A 181 -5.66 -17.62 10.88
N LYS A 182 -5.92 -16.32 10.72
CA LYS A 182 -6.87 -15.76 9.77
C LYS A 182 -6.32 -14.48 9.15
N GLY A 183 -6.81 -14.12 7.96
CA GLY A 183 -6.33 -12.97 7.19
C GLY A 183 -5.55 -13.41 5.96
N VAL A 184 -4.55 -12.61 5.58
CA VAL A 184 -3.57 -12.91 4.53
C VAL A 184 -2.40 -13.65 5.18
N CYS A 185 -2.45 -14.99 5.22
CA CYS A 185 -1.54 -15.82 5.98
C CYS A 185 -0.69 -16.69 5.06
N ARG A 186 0.56 -16.96 5.47
CA ARG A 186 1.39 -17.99 4.85
C ARG A 186 0.74 -19.36 5.01
N ASP A 187 0.86 -20.22 4.01
CA ASP A 187 0.23 -21.55 4.04
C ASP A 187 0.72 -22.42 5.19
N THR A 188 2.02 -22.33 5.48
CA THR A 188 2.64 -22.97 6.66
C THR A 188 2.01 -22.61 8.01
N LEU A 189 1.32 -21.45 8.12
CA LEU A 189 0.60 -21.05 9.33
C LEU A 189 -0.83 -21.60 9.40
N VAL A 190 -1.41 -21.96 8.26
CA VAL A 190 -2.78 -22.49 8.15
C VAL A 190 -2.84 -23.98 7.85
N GLY A 191 -1.70 -24.67 7.94
CA GLY A 191 -1.58 -26.13 7.79
C GLY A 191 -1.27 -26.59 6.37
N GLY A 192 -0.96 -25.66 5.47
CA GLY A 192 -0.53 -25.91 4.11
C GLY A 192 0.99 -25.97 3.93
N LEU A 193 1.41 -26.05 2.67
CA LEU A 193 2.82 -26.14 2.24
C LEU A 193 3.24 -24.88 1.48
N ASP A 194 4.54 -24.58 1.49
CA ASP A 194 5.09 -23.54 0.62
C ASP A 194 5.59 -24.19 -0.67
N ASP A 195 4.82 -24.07 -1.76
CA ASP A 195 5.11 -24.76 -3.02
C ASP A 195 6.05 -23.99 -3.95
N ASN A 196 6.37 -22.75 -3.58
CA ASN A 196 7.16 -21.85 -4.41
C ASN A 196 8.66 -22.07 -4.18
N GLN A 197 9.40 -22.29 -5.26
CA GLN A 197 10.86 -22.41 -5.24
C GLN A 197 11.49 -21.26 -6.01
N VAL A 198 12.15 -20.34 -5.30
CA VAL A 198 12.89 -19.24 -5.91
C VAL A 198 14.07 -19.79 -6.73
N HIS A 199 14.17 -19.33 -7.97
CA HIS A 199 15.23 -19.68 -8.89
C HIS A 199 16.29 -18.57 -9.00
N THR A 200 15.86 -17.34 -9.29
CA THR A 200 16.73 -16.16 -9.37
C THR A 200 16.05 -14.94 -8.77
N ALA A 201 16.85 -14.02 -8.23
CA ALA A 201 16.38 -12.73 -7.78
C ALA A 201 17.46 -11.66 -7.97
N SER A 202 17.07 -10.49 -8.45
CA SER A 202 17.94 -9.34 -8.58
C SER A 202 17.19 -8.04 -8.31
N ARG A 203 17.93 -7.03 -7.86
CA ARG A 203 17.47 -5.65 -7.76
C ARG A 203 18.44 -4.75 -8.49
N GLU A 204 17.95 -4.02 -9.50
CA GLU A 204 18.75 -3.06 -10.25
C GLU A 204 17.88 -1.86 -10.62
N ASN A 205 18.41 -0.64 -10.45
CA ASN A 205 17.71 0.62 -10.79
C ASN A 205 16.28 0.73 -10.21
N GLY A 206 16.06 0.21 -9.00
CA GLY A 206 14.74 0.21 -8.34
C GLY A 206 13.74 -0.81 -8.89
N ILE A 207 14.21 -1.77 -9.69
CA ILE A 207 13.39 -2.85 -10.24
C ILE A 207 13.81 -4.16 -9.57
N ASN A 208 12.84 -4.84 -8.96
CA ASN A 208 13.00 -6.20 -8.47
C ASN A 208 12.59 -7.18 -9.56
N VAL A 209 13.45 -8.15 -9.88
CA VAL A 209 13.14 -9.26 -10.78
C VAL A 209 13.28 -10.55 -9.98
N ILE A 210 12.17 -11.27 -9.78
CA ILE A 210 12.16 -12.52 -9.02
C ILE A 210 11.55 -13.59 -9.91
N THR A 211 12.31 -14.67 -10.13
CA THR A 211 11.85 -15.87 -10.86
C THR A 211 11.71 -17.00 -9.87
N TYR A 212 10.56 -17.66 -9.88
CA TYR A 212 10.28 -18.84 -9.06
C TYR A 212 9.53 -19.89 -9.87
N ARG A 213 9.53 -21.12 -9.39
CA ARG A 213 8.85 -22.25 -10.02
C ARG A 213 7.98 -22.98 -9.00
N ARG A 214 6.90 -23.59 -9.49
CA ARG A 214 6.08 -24.54 -8.73
C ARG A 214 5.48 -25.60 -9.65
N ASN A 215 4.93 -26.66 -9.07
CA ASN A 215 4.14 -27.62 -9.83
C ASN A 215 2.79 -27.01 -10.22
N LEU A 216 2.25 -27.41 -11.38
CA LEU A 216 0.94 -26.98 -11.84
C LEU A 216 -0.17 -27.42 -10.89
N GLN A 217 -0.03 -28.64 -10.36
CA GLN A 217 -0.88 -29.21 -9.32
C GLN A 217 -0.06 -29.36 -8.04
N SER A 218 -0.53 -28.76 -6.95
CA SER A 218 0.07 -28.92 -5.63
C SER A 218 -0.45 -30.19 -4.92
N TYR A 219 0.32 -30.66 -3.93
CA TYR A 219 -0.12 -31.64 -2.95
C TYR A 219 -0.91 -31.00 -1.80
N ASP A 220 -0.85 -29.68 -1.66
CA ASP A 220 -1.70 -28.91 -0.77
C ASP A 220 -3.13 -28.90 -1.30
N VAL A 221 -4.07 -29.26 -0.44
CA VAL A 221 -5.52 -29.24 -0.74
C VAL A 221 -6.11 -27.84 -0.69
N GLY A 222 -5.41 -26.88 -0.08
CA GLY A 222 -5.77 -25.46 -0.08
C GLY A 222 -5.48 -24.75 -1.40
N ASP A 223 -4.60 -25.33 -2.21
CA ASP A 223 -4.09 -24.72 -3.43
C ASP A 223 -4.98 -24.91 -4.64
N LYS A 224 -4.91 -23.93 -5.53
CA LYS A 224 -5.57 -23.98 -6.84
C LYS A 224 -4.63 -24.51 -7.91
N GLU A 225 -5.15 -25.42 -8.73
CA GLU A 225 -4.42 -25.97 -9.86
C GLU A 225 -4.28 -24.96 -11.01
N PHE A 226 -3.06 -24.80 -11.52
CA PHE A 226 -2.75 -24.09 -12.76
C PHE A 226 -3.17 -24.90 -13.97
N LYS A 227 -4.35 -24.59 -14.52
CA LYS A 227 -4.94 -25.32 -15.65
C LYS A 227 -4.33 -24.87 -16.97
N THR A 228 -3.79 -25.80 -17.75
CA THR A 228 -3.22 -25.52 -19.08
C THR A 228 -4.24 -25.59 -20.22
N ASN A 229 -5.44 -26.12 -19.94
CA ASN A 229 -6.52 -26.31 -20.90
C ASN A 229 -7.73 -25.38 -20.66
N ALA A 230 -7.56 -24.38 -19.79
CA ALA A 230 -8.61 -23.42 -19.44
C ALA A 230 -8.00 -22.05 -19.07
N LEU A 231 -8.83 -21.02 -19.07
CA LEU A 231 -8.44 -19.70 -18.58
C LEU A 231 -8.39 -19.70 -17.05
N ASN A 232 -7.28 -19.22 -16.51
CA ASN A 232 -7.06 -19.08 -15.07
C ASN A 232 -7.42 -17.65 -14.65
N SER A 233 -8.21 -17.51 -13.59
CA SER A 233 -8.66 -16.20 -13.12
C SER A 233 -7.68 -15.69 -12.06
N MET A 234 -6.85 -14.72 -12.44
CA MET A 234 -5.70 -14.27 -11.66
C MET A 234 -5.90 -12.85 -11.12
N ILE A 235 -5.22 -12.57 -10.01
CA ILE A 235 -5.07 -11.25 -9.41
C ILE A 235 -3.60 -10.97 -9.13
N TRP A 236 -3.28 -9.69 -8.96
CA TRP A 236 -1.95 -9.23 -8.62
C TRP A 236 -2.04 -8.02 -7.68
N ALA A 237 -0.96 -7.72 -6.97
CA ALA A 237 -0.87 -6.51 -6.20
C ALA A 237 0.58 -6.03 -6.01
N ILE A 238 0.74 -4.74 -5.74
CA ILE A 238 1.97 -4.17 -5.17
C ILE A 238 1.57 -3.47 -3.88
N GLY A 239 2.27 -3.75 -2.79
CA GLY A 239 2.04 -3.11 -1.50
C GLY A 239 3.31 -3.03 -0.68
N ARG A 240 3.21 -2.46 0.52
CA ARG A 240 4.32 -2.37 1.47
C ARG A 240 4.30 -3.51 2.47
N MET A 241 5.45 -3.92 2.96
CA MET A 241 5.60 -4.90 4.02
C MET A 241 5.79 -4.21 5.38
N ASN A 242 5.25 -4.82 6.43
CA ASN A 242 5.51 -4.37 7.81
C ASN A 242 6.93 -4.76 8.28
N HIS A 243 7.28 -4.35 9.50
CA HIS A 243 8.59 -4.64 10.08
C HIS A 243 8.86 -6.15 10.25
N GLN A 244 7.80 -6.96 10.32
CA GLN A 244 7.82 -8.42 10.39
C GLN A 244 7.88 -9.09 9.00
N LYS A 245 8.03 -8.31 7.91
CA LYS A 245 8.01 -8.77 6.51
C LYS A 245 6.70 -9.45 6.10
N GLU A 246 5.59 -9.01 6.68
CA GLU A 246 4.24 -9.44 6.31
C GLU A 246 3.57 -8.39 5.41
N PRO A 247 2.72 -8.82 4.45
CA PRO A 247 2.05 -7.91 3.54
C PRO A 247 1.05 -7.00 4.28
N SER A 248 1.15 -5.70 4.03
CA SER A 248 0.13 -4.72 4.43
C SER A 248 -0.84 -4.45 3.27
N ILE A 249 -1.74 -3.46 3.43
CA ILE A 249 -2.65 -3.07 2.35
C ILE A 249 -1.86 -2.70 1.08
N HIS A 250 -2.34 -3.18 -0.06
CA HIS A 250 -1.71 -2.89 -1.34
C HIS A 250 -2.05 -1.48 -1.84
N ASP A 251 -1.09 -0.91 -2.56
CA ASP A 251 -1.14 0.40 -3.18
C ASP A 251 -1.61 0.34 -4.64
N TYR A 252 -1.34 -0.79 -5.31
CA TYR A 252 -1.75 -1.06 -6.70
C TYR A 252 -2.34 -2.46 -6.79
N PHE A 253 -3.52 -2.55 -7.40
CA PHE A 253 -4.31 -3.78 -7.58
C PHE A 253 -5.29 -3.62 -8.75
N PRO A 254 -5.67 -4.72 -9.44
CA PRO A 254 -6.39 -4.67 -10.71
C PRO A 254 -7.83 -4.17 -10.62
N ARG A 255 -8.35 -3.57 -11.70
CA ARG A 255 -9.79 -3.20 -11.82
C ARG A 255 -10.64 -4.39 -12.22
N SER A 256 -10.08 -5.27 -13.03
CA SER A 256 -10.72 -6.45 -13.61
C SER A 256 -9.93 -7.71 -13.31
N VAL A 257 -10.61 -8.86 -13.32
CA VAL A 257 -9.90 -10.15 -13.15
C VAL A 257 -9.05 -10.42 -14.39
N LEU A 258 -7.82 -10.86 -14.20
CA LEU A 258 -6.96 -11.26 -15.31
C LEU A 258 -7.30 -12.69 -15.72
N LYS A 259 -7.91 -12.88 -16.89
CA LYS A 259 -8.11 -14.22 -17.47
C LYS A 259 -6.84 -14.63 -18.22
N LEU A 260 -6.08 -15.56 -17.66
CA LEU A 260 -4.76 -15.97 -18.15
C LEU A 260 -4.82 -17.34 -18.81
N ASP A 261 -4.50 -17.40 -20.10
CA ASP A 261 -4.11 -18.63 -20.79
C ASP A 261 -2.63 -18.91 -20.48
N LEU A 262 -2.30 -20.12 -20.02
CA LEU A 262 -0.95 -20.48 -19.62
C LEU A 262 -0.04 -20.89 -20.78
N ASP A 263 -0.59 -21.30 -21.93
CA ASP A 263 0.17 -21.71 -23.12
C ASP A 263 -0.44 -21.11 -24.42
N PRO A 264 -0.56 -19.78 -24.51
CA PRO A 264 -1.15 -19.13 -25.67
C PRO A 264 -0.27 -19.35 -26.91
N LYS A 265 -0.94 -19.62 -28.05
CA LYS A 265 -0.31 -19.87 -29.35
C LYS A 265 -0.85 -18.87 -30.38
N PRO A 266 -0.03 -17.95 -30.93
CA PRO A 266 1.41 -17.76 -30.68
C PRO A 266 1.73 -17.18 -29.29
N PRO A 267 3.01 -17.20 -28.85
CA PRO A 267 3.41 -16.59 -27.59
C PRO A 267 3.03 -15.09 -27.52
N ILE A 268 2.48 -14.68 -26.38
CA ILE A 268 2.14 -13.28 -26.11
C ILE A 268 3.34 -12.52 -25.52
N ASP A 269 3.64 -11.34 -26.06
CA ASP A 269 4.55 -10.37 -25.44
C ASP A 269 3.95 -8.97 -25.55
N THR A 270 3.45 -8.46 -24.42
CA THR A 270 2.97 -7.07 -24.30
C THR A 270 3.86 -6.22 -23.40
N CYS A 271 4.97 -6.78 -22.91
CA CYS A 271 5.86 -6.12 -21.99
C CYS A 271 6.79 -5.15 -22.70
N TYR A 272 7.03 -4.02 -22.06
CA TYR A 272 7.89 -2.95 -22.58
C TYR A 272 8.87 -2.49 -21.50
N PRO A 273 10.00 -1.87 -21.89
CA PRO A 273 10.98 -1.44 -20.92
C PRO A 273 10.41 -0.46 -19.87
N PHE A 274 10.87 -0.55 -18.63
CA PHE A 274 10.46 0.38 -17.57
C PHE A 274 11.06 1.78 -17.79
N THR A 275 10.35 2.80 -17.30
CA THR A 275 10.84 4.18 -17.25
C THR A 275 11.17 4.57 -15.80
N VAL A 276 12.39 5.06 -15.56
CA VAL A 276 12.82 5.57 -14.26
C VAL A 276 12.91 7.09 -14.31
N ASN A 277 12.32 7.76 -13.32
CA ASN A 277 12.45 9.21 -13.17
C ASN A 277 13.84 9.55 -12.64
N THR A 278 14.49 10.57 -13.22
CA THR A 278 15.77 11.07 -12.67
C THR A 278 15.58 11.95 -11.45
N GLU A 279 14.37 12.47 -11.23
CA GLU A 279 14.01 13.31 -10.08
C GLU A 279 12.99 12.58 -9.20
N PRO A 280 13.16 12.61 -7.86
CA PRO A 280 12.17 12.05 -6.95
C PRO A 280 10.85 12.81 -7.09
N SER A 281 9.76 12.09 -7.37
CA SER A 281 8.42 12.68 -7.36
C SER A 281 8.11 13.18 -5.95
N LYS A 282 7.74 14.46 -5.83
CA LYS A 282 7.24 15.01 -4.57
C LYS A 282 5.99 14.22 -4.17
N LYS A 283 6.02 13.57 -3.01
CA LYS A 283 4.84 12.89 -2.47
C LYS A 283 3.91 13.96 -1.91
N ASP A 284 2.70 14.03 -2.43
CA ASP A 284 1.65 14.86 -1.85
C ASP A 284 1.17 14.15 -0.58
N VAL A 285 1.47 14.73 0.58
CA VAL A 285 1.09 14.19 1.89
C VAL A 285 0.12 15.17 2.52
N TRP A 286 -0.95 14.67 3.14
CA TRP A 286 -1.89 15.54 3.85
C TRP A 286 -1.25 16.17 5.09
N ASP A 287 -1.82 17.27 5.57
CA ASP A 287 -1.34 17.89 6.81
C ASP A 287 -1.57 16.97 8.02
N GLN A 288 -0.51 16.74 8.80
CA GLN A 288 -0.58 15.99 10.06
C GLN A 288 -1.43 16.76 11.10
N PRO A 289 -2.59 16.23 11.54
CA PRO A 289 -3.38 16.90 12.56
C PRO A 289 -2.67 16.90 13.90
N LYS A 290 -2.78 18.01 14.64
CA LYS A 290 -2.18 18.20 15.97
C LYS A 290 -3.25 18.64 16.97
N ILE A 291 -3.32 17.97 18.12
CA ILE A 291 -4.21 18.33 19.23
C ILE A 291 -3.34 18.87 20.37
N ILE A 292 -3.29 20.19 20.48
CA ILE A 292 -2.56 20.93 21.53
C ILE A 292 -3.59 21.77 22.29
N ASP A 293 -4.23 21.17 23.29
CA ASP A 293 -5.28 21.80 24.08
C ASP A 293 -5.10 21.47 25.56
N SER A 294 -4.84 22.50 26.37
CA SER A 294 -4.64 22.36 27.81
C SER A 294 -5.91 21.99 28.58
N SER A 295 -7.07 22.22 27.96
CA SER A 295 -8.40 21.88 28.49
C SER A 295 -8.84 20.45 28.13
N LEU A 296 -8.16 19.79 27.19
CA LEU A 296 -8.47 18.43 26.77
C LEU A 296 -8.47 17.48 27.98
N ARG A 297 -9.58 16.77 28.20
CA ARG A 297 -9.69 15.69 29.21
C ARG A 297 -10.28 14.43 28.64
N MET A 298 -11.08 14.54 27.58
CA MET A 298 -11.79 13.44 26.97
C MET A 298 -11.51 13.38 25.47
N MET A 299 -11.34 12.18 24.95
CA MET A 299 -11.14 11.90 23.54
C MET A 299 -12.07 10.77 23.11
N THR A 300 -12.42 10.74 21.83
CA THR A 300 -13.16 9.62 21.23
C THR A 300 -12.32 8.98 20.13
N ALA A 301 -12.12 7.67 20.22
CA ALA A 301 -11.38 6.86 19.27
C ALA A 301 -12.36 6.00 18.45
N THR A 302 -12.29 6.13 17.12
CA THR A 302 -13.09 5.38 16.14
C THR A 302 -12.19 4.81 15.05
N LEU A 303 -12.68 3.89 14.23
CA LEU A 303 -11.90 3.31 13.13
C LEU A 303 -12.31 3.92 11.79
N GLY A 304 -11.38 3.91 10.84
CA GLY A 304 -11.65 4.31 9.47
C GLY A 304 -10.51 3.93 8.52
N PRO A 305 -10.67 4.18 7.21
CA PRO A 305 -9.62 3.94 6.24
C PRO A 305 -8.39 4.78 6.55
N SER A 306 -7.21 4.22 6.29
CA SER A 306 -5.93 4.87 6.58
C SER A 306 -5.55 6.02 5.64
N GLY A 307 -6.35 6.30 4.60
CA GLY A 307 -6.12 7.43 3.68
C GLY A 307 -5.03 7.21 2.62
N GLY A 308 -4.69 5.95 2.33
CA GLY A 308 -3.79 5.60 1.23
C GLY A 308 -2.37 6.16 1.41
N LYS A 309 -1.78 6.60 0.30
CA LYS A 309 -0.40 7.12 0.25
C LYS A 309 -0.26 8.51 0.85
N ASN A 310 -1.33 9.31 0.79
CA ASN A 310 -1.32 10.69 1.27
C ASN A 310 -1.68 10.81 2.76
N GLY A 311 -2.40 9.82 3.29
CA GLY A 311 -2.78 9.69 4.70
C GLY A 311 -1.69 9.00 5.54
N PHE A 312 -2.06 7.93 6.25
CA PHE A 312 -1.19 7.24 7.20
C PHE A 312 0.21 6.94 6.65
N GLN A 313 0.29 6.34 5.45
CA GLN A 313 1.59 5.94 4.89
C GLN A 313 2.49 7.14 4.57
N GLY A 314 1.91 8.24 4.08
CA GLY A 314 2.64 9.47 3.77
C GLY A 314 3.06 10.21 5.02
N LEU A 315 2.18 10.27 6.02
CA LEU A 315 2.39 10.95 7.30
C LEU A 315 3.47 10.28 8.16
N THR A 316 3.46 8.94 8.18
CA THR A 316 4.30 8.17 9.10
C THR A 316 5.52 7.55 8.44
N GLY A 317 5.50 7.39 7.11
CA GLY A 317 6.45 6.55 6.38
C GLY A 317 6.22 5.05 6.54
N LEU A 318 5.29 4.64 7.42
CA LEU A 318 5.04 3.24 7.76
C LEU A 318 3.90 2.63 6.93
N PRO A 319 3.91 1.31 6.70
CA PRO A 319 2.80 0.60 6.07
C PRO A 319 1.58 0.57 6.96
N SER A 320 0.38 0.43 6.38
CA SER A 320 -0.88 0.37 7.13
C SER A 320 -1.61 -0.94 6.88
N PRO A 321 -2.30 -1.52 7.89
CA PRO A 321 -3.17 -2.69 7.68
C PRO A 321 -4.46 -2.33 6.91
N GLY A 322 -4.65 -1.07 6.52
CA GLY A 322 -5.80 -0.58 5.76
C GLY A 322 -6.83 0.18 6.61
N LEU A 323 -6.79 -0.03 7.93
CA LEU A 323 -7.53 0.74 8.93
C LEU A 323 -6.58 1.56 9.80
N ALA A 324 -7.07 2.68 10.32
CA ALA A 324 -6.37 3.54 11.26
C ALA A 324 -7.33 4.12 12.30
N TRP A 325 -6.78 4.57 13.42
CA TRP A 325 -7.48 5.27 14.48
C TRP A 325 -7.79 6.71 14.08
N PHE A 326 -9.04 7.07 14.27
CA PHE A 326 -9.54 8.43 14.20
C PHE A 326 -9.79 8.94 15.60
N ILE A 327 -9.04 9.95 16.04
CA ILE A 327 -9.20 10.57 17.36
C ILE A 327 -9.88 11.91 17.20
N ASN A 328 -11.04 12.09 17.84
CA ASN A 328 -11.90 13.27 17.69
C ASN A 328 -12.20 13.59 16.20
N GLY A 329 -12.29 12.56 15.36
CA GLY A 329 -12.55 12.68 13.92
C GLY A 329 -11.33 13.01 13.05
N TYR A 330 -10.14 13.19 13.62
CA TYR A 330 -8.89 13.36 12.88
C TYR A 330 -8.22 12.01 12.63
N LEU A 331 -7.69 11.79 11.43
CA LEU A 331 -6.86 10.63 11.11
C LEU A 331 -5.52 10.75 11.84
N ILE A 332 -5.23 9.78 12.71
CA ILE A 332 -3.98 9.62 13.47
C ILE A 332 -3.30 10.93 13.95
N PRO A 333 -4.00 11.83 14.68
CA PRO A 333 -3.40 13.08 15.15
C PRO A 333 -2.21 12.84 16.09
N GLU A 334 -1.27 13.78 16.11
CA GLU A 334 -0.33 13.90 17.23
C GLU A 334 -1.01 14.67 18.37
N ILE A 335 -0.90 14.15 19.59
CA ILE A 335 -1.65 14.69 20.75
C ILE A 335 -0.69 15.05 21.87
N TRP A 336 -0.79 16.26 22.40
CA TRP A 336 0.02 16.72 23.53
C TRP A 336 -0.77 16.55 24.83
N LEU A 337 -0.22 15.76 25.75
CA LEU A 337 -0.81 15.45 27.05
C LEU A 337 0.14 15.89 28.16
N LYS A 338 -0.42 16.37 29.27
CA LYS A 338 0.35 16.86 30.40
C LYS A 338 0.51 15.78 31.48
N ARG A 339 1.71 15.62 32.01
CA ARG A 339 1.96 14.75 33.18
C ARG A 339 1.12 15.19 34.39
N GLY A 340 0.62 14.21 35.13
CA GLY A 340 -0.19 14.43 36.33
C GLY A 340 -1.64 14.84 36.05
N ILE A 341 -2.08 14.87 34.78
CA ILE A 341 -3.49 15.08 34.40
C ILE A 341 -4.11 13.74 34.02
N THR A 342 -5.34 13.51 34.48
CA THR A 342 -6.14 12.34 34.10
C THR A 342 -6.86 12.62 32.78
N TYR A 343 -6.80 11.66 31.87
CA TYR A 343 -7.44 11.67 30.57
C TYR A 343 -8.34 10.44 30.41
N VAL A 344 -9.40 10.59 29.61
CA VAL A 344 -10.35 9.54 29.30
C VAL A 344 -10.47 9.36 27.79
N VAL A 345 -10.46 8.12 27.31
CA VAL A 345 -10.75 7.78 25.91
C VAL A 345 -12.01 6.94 25.85
N HIS A 346 -13.01 7.40 25.11
CA HIS A 346 -14.15 6.59 24.69
C HIS A 346 -13.78 5.86 23.40
N ILE A 347 -13.80 4.53 23.44
CA ILE A 347 -13.23 3.68 22.39
C ILE A 347 -14.33 2.91 21.71
N TYR A 348 -14.36 3.05 20.38
CA TYR A 348 -15.25 2.33 19.47
C TYR A 348 -14.43 1.54 18.44
N GLY A 349 -13.64 0.58 18.94
CA GLY A 349 -12.68 -0.22 18.17
C GLY A 349 -13.19 -1.58 17.71
N GLY A 350 -14.43 -1.94 18.03
CA GLY A 350 -14.99 -3.28 17.88
C GLY A 350 -14.60 -4.21 19.03
N ASN A 351 -15.60 -4.94 19.53
CA ASN A 351 -15.51 -5.78 20.72
C ASN A 351 -15.74 -7.27 20.44
N ASN A 352 -15.78 -7.67 19.16
CA ASN A 352 -15.93 -9.05 18.75
C ASN A 352 -14.54 -9.70 18.50
N PRO A 353 -13.98 -10.49 19.43
CA PRO A 353 -12.67 -11.11 19.28
C PRO A 353 -12.59 -12.16 18.16
N HIS A 354 -13.72 -12.54 17.54
CA HIS A 354 -13.75 -13.44 16.39
C HIS A 354 -13.50 -12.72 15.05
N SER A 355 -13.51 -11.39 15.03
CA SER A 355 -13.26 -10.61 13.82
C SER A 355 -11.77 -10.30 13.68
N SER A 356 -11.10 -10.83 12.65
CA SER A 356 -9.70 -10.46 12.39
C SER A 356 -9.57 -9.01 11.91
N GLN A 357 -10.62 -8.51 11.24
CA GLN A 357 -10.62 -7.22 10.56
C GLN A 357 -11.09 -6.06 11.44
N TYR A 358 -11.94 -6.31 12.43
CA TYR A 358 -12.62 -5.24 13.18
C TYR A 358 -12.51 -5.36 14.70
N TYR A 359 -11.64 -6.23 15.22
CA TYR A 359 -11.37 -6.30 16.65
C TYR A 359 -10.13 -5.49 17.00
N HIS A 360 -10.29 -4.26 17.48
CA HIS A 360 -9.15 -3.39 17.79
C HIS A 360 -9.25 -2.78 19.19
N PRO A 361 -8.83 -3.52 20.23
CA PRO A 361 -8.66 -2.93 21.56
C PRO A 361 -7.60 -1.84 21.54
N PHE A 362 -7.88 -0.70 22.18
CA PHE A 362 -7.02 0.48 22.15
C PHE A 362 -5.98 0.46 23.29
N VAL A 363 -4.70 0.59 22.97
CA VAL A 363 -3.62 0.59 23.98
C VAL A 363 -2.71 1.80 23.84
N ILE A 364 -2.09 2.19 24.95
CA ILE A 364 -0.99 3.15 24.96
C ILE A 364 0.29 2.40 25.34
N THR A 365 1.35 2.55 24.56
CA THR A 365 2.59 1.79 24.69
C THR A 365 3.81 2.66 24.32
N ASP A 366 5.01 2.25 24.73
CA ASP A 366 6.25 2.84 24.23
C ASP A 366 6.77 2.21 22.94
N GLU A 367 6.08 1.18 22.41
CA GLU A 367 6.40 0.56 21.12
C GLU A 367 5.77 1.33 19.94
N PRO A 368 6.57 1.88 19.01
CA PRO A 368 6.10 2.72 17.90
C PRO A 368 5.16 2.05 16.91
N ASN A 369 5.20 0.73 16.75
CA ASN A 369 4.39 0.05 15.74
C ASN A 369 3.08 -0.51 16.30
N GLY A 370 2.97 -0.74 17.61
CA GLY A 370 1.83 -1.45 18.20
C GLY A 370 1.67 -2.89 17.70
N GLY A 371 0.45 -3.46 17.80
CA GLY A 371 0.21 -4.86 17.41
C GLY A 371 0.90 -5.88 18.34
N TYR A 372 0.84 -5.61 19.65
CA TYR A 372 1.47 -6.43 20.69
C TYR A 372 1.16 -7.93 20.58
N ASP A 373 -0.08 -8.28 20.24
CA ASP A 373 -0.53 -9.68 20.17
C ASP A 373 0.21 -10.50 19.10
N GLY A 374 0.62 -9.86 18.00
CA GLY A 374 1.37 -10.49 16.90
C GLY A 374 2.88 -10.57 17.12
N MET A 375 3.40 -10.00 18.21
CA MET A 375 4.84 -9.99 18.49
C MET A 375 5.36 -11.35 18.98
N THR A 376 6.65 -11.60 18.78
CA THR A 376 7.33 -12.74 19.40
C THR A 376 7.33 -12.61 20.93
N GLU A 377 7.42 -13.73 21.65
CA GLU A 377 7.46 -13.70 23.12
C GLU A 377 8.62 -12.84 23.67
N VAL A 378 9.74 -12.79 22.94
CA VAL A 378 10.90 -11.95 23.30
C VAL A 378 10.56 -10.48 23.14
N ALA A 379 9.95 -10.07 22.03
CA ALA A 379 9.54 -8.69 21.80
C ALA A 379 8.45 -8.25 22.78
N GLN A 380 7.48 -9.12 23.08
CA GLN A 380 6.43 -8.86 24.08
C GLN A 380 6.98 -8.59 25.49
N LYS A 381 8.08 -9.25 25.87
CA LYS A 381 8.74 -9.04 27.18
C LYS A 381 9.45 -7.69 27.28
N HIS A 382 9.92 -7.14 26.17
CA HIS A 382 10.62 -5.85 26.11
C HIS A 382 9.69 -4.67 25.82
N THR A 383 8.45 -4.94 25.42
CA THR A 383 7.44 -3.93 25.13
C THR A 383 6.64 -3.59 26.38
N ARG A 384 6.53 -2.30 26.72
CA ARG A 384 5.73 -1.85 27.86
C ARG A 384 4.42 -1.26 27.37
N ILE A 385 3.32 -1.87 27.81
CA ILE A 385 1.98 -1.29 27.64
C ILE A 385 1.69 -0.45 28.88
N LEU A 386 1.50 0.84 28.65
CA LEU A 386 1.32 1.86 29.68
C LEU A 386 -0.14 1.99 30.11
N ALA A 387 -1.09 1.70 29.21
CA ALA A 387 -2.52 1.72 29.48
C ALA A 387 -3.29 0.82 28.49
N GLY A 388 -4.48 0.34 28.90
CA GLY A 388 -5.38 -0.43 28.03
C GLY A 388 -5.28 -1.97 28.16
N VAL A 389 -4.49 -2.46 29.12
CA VAL A 389 -4.38 -3.89 29.43
C VAL A 389 -4.43 -4.17 30.93
N GLN A 390 -4.82 -5.38 31.28
CA GLN A 390 -4.59 -6.00 32.58
C GLN A 390 -3.61 -7.16 32.43
N TYR A 391 -2.72 -7.31 33.41
CA TYR A 391 -1.77 -8.42 33.43
C TYR A 391 -2.32 -9.57 34.27
N THR A 392 -2.31 -10.77 33.72
CA THR A 392 -2.65 -11.98 34.48
C THR A 392 -1.56 -12.29 35.52
N LEU A 393 -1.83 -13.23 36.44
CA LEU A 393 -0.82 -13.75 37.38
C LEU A 393 0.43 -14.29 36.67
N ARG A 394 0.28 -14.74 35.41
CA ARG A 394 1.38 -15.22 34.55
C ARG A 394 2.05 -14.09 33.75
N ARG A 395 1.77 -12.82 34.09
CA ARG A 395 2.27 -11.61 33.40
C ARG A 395 1.88 -11.53 31.92
N GLN A 396 0.80 -12.18 31.51
CA GLN A 396 0.28 -12.04 30.15
C GLN A 396 -0.64 -10.81 30.08
N ALA A 397 -0.41 -9.93 29.12
CA ALA A 397 -1.26 -8.78 28.87
C ALA A 397 -2.60 -9.23 28.26
N ARG A 398 -3.70 -8.72 28.81
CA ARG A 398 -5.07 -8.91 28.30
C ARG A 398 -5.69 -7.54 28.04
N PRO A 399 -6.15 -7.25 26.81
CA PRO A 399 -6.75 -5.95 26.51
C PRO A 399 -8.05 -5.75 27.29
N THR A 400 -8.27 -4.53 27.81
CA THR A 400 -9.47 -4.15 28.56
C THR A 400 -10.31 -3.09 27.88
N SER A 401 -9.86 -2.62 26.72
CA SER A 401 -10.28 -1.40 26.05
C SER A 401 -10.93 -1.70 24.69
N ALA A 402 -11.86 -2.65 24.67
CA ALA A 402 -12.59 -3.06 23.47
C ALA A 402 -14.07 -2.68 23.59
N GLY A 403 -14.51 -1.68 22.82
CA GLY A 403 -15.90 -1.20 22.79
C GLY A 403 -16.60 -1.51 21.47
N PRO A 404 -17.90 -1.19 21.31
CA PRO A 404 -18.66 -1.39 20.07
C PRO A 404 -17.96 -0.80 18.84
N LEU A 405 -18.23 -1.31 17.64
CA LEU A 405 -17.58 -0.78 16.44
C LEU A 405 -18.22 0.53 15.97
N CYS A 406 -17.43 1.59 15.83
CA CYS A 406 -17.75 2.74 14.97
C CYS A 406 -16.73 2.83 13.85
N LEU A 407 -17.19 2.63 12.62
CA LEU A 407 -16.36 2.58 11.42
C LEU A 407 -16.77 3.68 10.45
N ARG A 408 -15.78 4.50 10.05
CA ARG A 408 -15.86 5.35 8.87
C ARG A 408 -15.59 4.52 7.63
N GLU A 409 -16.48 4.54 6.64
CA GLU A 409 -16.28 3.81 5.39
C GLU A 409 -16.98 4.49 4.21
N ARG A 410 -16.63 4.06 2.99
CA ARG A 410 -17.32 4.42 1.74
C ARG A 410 -17.71 3.15 1.02
N LYS A 411 -18.99 2.99 0.73
CA LYS A 411 -19.50 1.84 -0.04
C LYS A 411 -19.55 2.18 -1.52
N GLY A 412 -19.18 1.22 -2.36
CA GLY A 412 -19.30 1.32 -3.81
C GLY A 412 -18.33 2.29 -4.48
N PHE A 413 -17.27 2.73 -3.78
CA PHE A 413 -16.25 3.62 -4.34
C PHE A 413 -14.94 2.88 -4.61
N ASP A 414 -14.26 3.28 -5.70
CA ASP A 414 -12.94 2.76 -6.04
C ASP A 414 -11.86 3.36 -5.14
N ARG A 415 -11.37 2.57 -4.19
CA ARG A 415 -10.34 2.98 -3.22
C ARG A 415 -9.02 3.41 -3.87
N ARG A 416 -8.74 3.04 -5.13
CA ARG A 416 -7.54 3.53 -5.84
C ARG A 416 -7.54 5.04 -6.02
N LEU A 417 -8.71 5.65 -5.98
CA LEU A 417 -8.88 7.10 -6.12
C LEU A 417 -8.83 7.81 -4.75
N ASP A 418 -8.55 7.11 -3.65
CA ASP A 418 -8.37 7.74 -2.34
C ASP A 418 -7.15 8.69 -2.33
N ASP A 419 -6.14 8.41 -3.15
CA ASP A 419 -4.94 9.26 -3.32
C ASP A 419 -5.24 10.55 -4.12
N ASN A 420 -6.44 10.68 -4.73
CA ASN A 420 -6.82 11.87 -5.51
C ASN A 420 -7.40 13.01 -4.65
N PHE A 421 -7.65 12.78 -3.36
CA PHE A 421 -8.12 13.83 -2.47
C PHE A 421 -6.98 14.79 -2.11
N LEU A 422 -7.21 16.09 -2.31
CA LEU A 422 -6.22 17.14 -2.06
C LEU A 422 -5.92 17.34 -0.58
N SER A 423 -6.88 17.02 0.29
CA SER A 423 -6.71 17.14 1.74
C SER A 423 -7.50 16.07 2.51
N PHE A 424 -7.02 15.78 3.73
CA PHE A 424 -7.74 14.93 4.67
C PHE A 424 -9.17 15.43 4.94
N LYS A 425 -9.40 16.75 4.94
CA LYS A 425 -10.73 17.32 5.19
C LYS A 425 -11.74 16.91 4.13
N GLU A 426 -11.34 16.93 2.86
CA GLU A 426 -12.20 16.49 1.75
C GLU A 426 -12.42 14.98 1.79
N PHE A 427 -11.35 14.22 2.02
CA PHE A 427 -11.43 12.77 2.20
C PHE A 427 -12.40 12.40 3.33
N ASN A 428 -12.27 13.00 4.50
CA ASN A 428 -13.09 12.69 5.67
C ASN A 428 -14.56 13.06 5.48
N LYS A 429 -14.87 14.12 4.71
CA LYS A 429 -16.24 14.48 4.34
C LYS A 429 -16.91 13.45 3.43
N SER A 430 -16.12 12.70 2.67
CA SER A 430 -16.64 11.66 1.79
C SER A 430 -16.98 10.35 2.53
N LEU A 431 -16.59 10.22 3.81
CA LEU A 431 -16.79 9.01 4.60
C LEU A 431 -18.12 9.04 5.36
N ASP A 432 -18.85 7.93 5.30
CA ASP A 432 -20.02 7.68 6.14
C ASP A 432 -19.60 7.01 7.44
N MET A 433 -20.23 7.37 8.56
CA MET A 433 -20.00 6.74 9.86
C MET A 433 -21.08 5.70 10.14
N ARG A 434 -20.67 4.47 10.46
CA ARG A 434 -21.54 3.39 10.92
C ARG A 434 -21.14 2.95 12.32
N CYS A 435 -22.06 2.99 13.27
CA CYS A 435 -21.83 2.56 14.65
C CYS A 435 -22.77 1.41 15.03
N GLU A 436 -22.21 0.41 15.71
CA GLU A 436 -22.98 -0.60 16.45
C GLU A 436 -23.55 0.00 17.74
N PRO A 437 -24.68 -0.51 18.25
CA PRO A 437 -25.26 -0.04 19.50
C PRO A 437 -24.40 -0.43 20.70
N GLY A 438 -24.46 0.40 21.76
CA GLY A 438 -23.81 0.14 23.04
C GLY A 438 -22.95 1.31 23.51
N ASP A 439 -22.57 1.27 24.78
CA ASP A 439 -21.68 2.26 25.38
C ASP A 439 -20.22 2.00 24.98
N PRO A 440 -19.39 3.06 24.84
CA PRO A 440 -17.98 2.91 24.51
C PRO A 440 -17.24 2.16 25.62
N ALA A 441 -16.15 1.49 25.25
CA ALA A 441 -15.15 1.13 26.25
C ALA A 441 -14.47 2.40 26.75
N VAL A 442 -14.29 2.52 28.06
CA VAL A 442 -13.69 3.70 28.69
C VAL A 442 -12.28 3.35 29.17
N LEU A 443 -11.28 4.03 28.62
CA LEU A 443 -9.90 3.97 29.11
C LEU A 443 -9.56 5.25 29.85
N GLU A 444 -9.38 5.16 31.16
CA GLU A 444 -8.85 6.24 31.99
C GLU A 444 -7.34 6.04 32.22
N PHE A 445 -6.54 7.08 32.03
CA PHE A 445 -5.10 7.03 32.28
C PHE A 445 -4.55 8.39 32.73
N LYS A 446 -3.42 8.35 33.44
CA LYS A 446 -2.74 9.53 33.97
C LYS A 446 -1.24 9.41 33.73
N PRO A 447 -0.68 10.05 32.69
CA PRO A 447 0.75 10.03 32.44
C PRO A 447 1.51 10.58 33.65
N ASN A 448 2.55 9.87 34.10
CA ASN A 448 3.34 10.25 35.26
C ASN A 448 4.82 10.42 34.86
N SER A 449 5.73 10.59 35.82
CA SER A 449 7.16 10.78 35.56
C SER A 449 7.89 9.56 35.00
N SER A 450 7.31 8.35 35.04
CA SER A 450 7.93 7.14 34.48
C SER A 450 7.56 6.87 33.01
N TRP A 451 6.58 7.62 32.49
CA TRP A 451 6.22 7.58 31.08
C TRP A 451 7.27 8.33 30.25
N PRO A 452 7.72 7.81 29.11
CA PRO A 452 8.57 8.56 28.17
C PRO A 452 7.89 9.86 27.69
N ASP A 453 8.67 10.76 27.08
CA ASP A 453 8.14 12.00 26.48
C ASP A 453 7.37 11.74 25.18
N ILE A 454 7.65 10.62 24.51
CA ILE A 454 6.90 10.16 23.35
C ILE A 454 6.45 8.73 23.62
N VAL A 455 5.15 8.52 23.56
CA VAL A 455 4.51 7.21 23.61
C VAL A 455 3.50 7.12 22.46
N TYR A 456 2.93 5.96 22.22
CA TYR A 456 2.11 5.69 21.05
C TYR A 456 0.76 5.11 21.45
N TYR A 457 -0.29 5.49 20.73
CA TYR A 457 -1.58 4.83 20.82
C TYR A 457 -1.77 3.91 19.63
N HIS A 458 -2.14 2.65 19.86
CA HIS A 458 -2.29 1.65 18.80
C HIS A 458 -3.44 0.68 19.08
N SER A 459 -3.73 -0.16 18.08
CA SER A 459 -4.45 -1.40 18.32
C SER A 459 -3.54 -2.40 19.05
N PHE A 460 -4.12 -3.16 19.98
CA PHE A 460 -3.44 -4.26 20.65
C PHE A 460 -3.06 -5.39 19.69
N VAL A 461 -3.87 -5.62 18.64
CA VAL A 461 -3.73 -6.79 17.76
C VAL A 461 -3.01 -6.49 16.45
N GLN A 462 -3.19 -5.30 15.88
CA GLN A 462 -2.61 -4.93 14.59
C GLN A 462 -1.67 -3.75 14.73
N SER A 463 -0.52 -3.86 14.06
CA SER A 463 0.47 -2.78 14.01
C SER A 463 0.01 -1.64 13.10
N ASN A 464 0.59 -0.46 13.30
CA ASN A 464 0.49 0.70 12.42
C ASN A 464 -0.94 1.22 12.20
N MET A 465 -1.73 1.27 13.27
CA MET A 465 -3.07 1.84 13.26
C MET A 465 -3.17 3.20 13.95
N GLY A 466 -2.20 3.58 14.78
CA GLY A 466 -2.23 4.88 15.47
C GLY A 466 -0.89 5.59 15.41
N TRP A 467 -0.68 6.55 16.30
CA TRP A 467 0.45 7.46 16.22
C TRP A 467 0.86 8.00 17.59
N LYS A 468 1.46 9.19 17.62
CA LYS A 468 2.20 9.71 18.77
C LYS A 468 1.32 10.46 19.77
N LEU A 469 1.60 10.21 21.05
CA LEU A 469 1.27 11.06 22.17
C LEU A 469 2.56 11.71 22.68
N HIS A 470 2.59 13.03 22.69
CA HIS A 470 3.66 13.83 23.28
C HIS A 470 3.32 14.13 24.73
N ILE A 471 4.09 13.58 25.66
CA ILE A 471 3.88 13.75 27.10
C ILE A 471 4.79 14.85 27.62
N VAL A 472 4.19 15.94 28.09
CA VAL A 472 4.90 17.16 28.50
C VAL A 472 4.63 17.53 29.96
N ASP A 473 5.56 18.23 30.60
CA ASP A 473 5.34 18.80 31.94
C ASP A 473 4.50 20.08 31.90
N LYS A 474 4.65 20.85 30.82
CA LYS A 474 3.93 22.11 30.57
C LYS A 474 3.68 22.25 29.08
N PHE A 475 2.50 22.77 28.72
CA PHE A 475 2.27 23.23 27.36
C PHE A 475 3.15 24.45 27.12
N SER A 476 3.95 24.45 26.06
CA SER A 476 4.70 25.65 25.68
C SER A 476 3.70 26.71 25.23
N THR A 477 3.54 27.76 26.05
CA THR A 477 2.94 29.01 25.58
C THR A 477 3.99 29.63 24.66
N GLY A 478 3.81 29.51 23.35
CA GLY A 478 4.73 30.07 22.37
C GLY A 478 4.98 31.56 22.63
N ARG A 479 6.13 31.89 23.23
CA ARG A 479 6.84 33.12 22.87
C ARG A 479 7.77 32.73 21.75
N ASN A 480 7.62 33.39 20.61
CA ASN A 480 8.55 33.31 19.50
C ASN A 480 9.98 33.52 20.01
N SER A 481 10.74 32.44 20.17
CA SER A 481 12.19 32.51 20.19
C SER A 481 12.66 32.58 18.74
N ALA A 482 12.39 33.71 18.09
CA ALA A 482 13.30 34.21 17.07
C ALA A 482 14.57 34.68 17.80
N ALA A 483 15.34 33.73 18.31
CA ALA A 483 16.70 34.01 18.75
C ALA A 483 17.50 34.19 17.47
N GLN A 484 17.96 35.42 17.25
CA GLN A 484 18.91 35.81 16.22
C GLN A 484 20.03 34.76 16.10
N VAL A 485 20.00 33.99 15.02
CA VAL A 485 21.23 33.43 14.47
C VAL A 485 21.92 34.60 13.78
N GLN A 486 22.64 35.40 14.56
CA GLN A 486 23.66 36.28 13.99
C GLN A 486 24.77 35.38 13.46
N PHE A 487 24.87 35.37 12.13
CA PHE A 487 25.96 34.87 11.33
C PHE A 487 27.31 35.38 11.88
N ASN A 488 28.09 34.51 12.52
CA ASN A 488 29.52 34.70 12.69
C ASN A 488 30.25 33.73 11.76
N CYS A 489 30.19 34.02 10.45
CA CYS A 489 31.12 33.48 9.47
C CYS A 489 32.17 34.55 9.16
N PHE A 490 33.14 34.76 10.05
CA PHE A 490 34.42 35.39 9.71
C PHE A 490 35.45 35.01 10.78
N LEU A 491 35.99 33.79 10.69
CA LEU A 491 37.27 33.37 11.27
C LEU A 491 37.57 31.94 10.80
N GLY A 492 37.90 31.83 9.51
CA GLY A 492 38.22 30.54 8.87
C GLY A 492 39.02 30.69 7.59
N ILE A 493 39.72 31.81 7.40
CA ILE A 493 40.66 32.04 6.29
C ILE A 493 41.90 32.70 6.88
N LEU A 494 42.68 31.96 7.67
CA LEU A 494 44.09 32.31 7.94
C LEU A 494 44.90 31.14 8.54
N PHE A 495 44.76 29.90 8.05
CA PHE A 495 45.64 28.80 8.49
C PHE A 495 45.90 27.76 7.39
N TYR A 496 46.02 28.19 6.13
CA TYR A 496 46.39 27.31 5.02
C TYR A 496 47.44 27.91 4.06
N LEU A 497 48.35 28.74 4.58
CA LEU A 497 49.44 29.34 3.78
C LEU A 497 50.82 29.35 4.46
N ILE A 498 51.08 28.46 5.41
CA ILE A 498 52.44 28.23 5.90
C ILE A 498 52.64 26.73 6.04
N PHE A 499 52.92 26.05 4.93
CA PHE A 499 53.72 24.80 4.86
C PHE A 499 53.97 24.43 3.38
N ILE A 500 54.52 25.38 2.61
CA ILE A 500 55.32 25.08 1.41
C ILE A 500 56.47 26.09 1.39
N GLN A 501 57.51 25.79 2.17
CA GLN A 501 58.91 26.16 1.94
C GLN A 501 59.75 25.70 3.14
N MET A 502 60.27 24.48 3.04
CA MET A 502 61.63 24.07 3.42
C MET A 502 61.87 22.64 2.97
#